data_AF-A0A258JME6-F1
#
_entry.id   AF-A0A258JME6-F1
#
_cell.length_a   1.000
_cell.length_b   1.000
_cell.length_c   1.000
_cell.angle_alpha   90.00
_cell.angle_beta   90.00
_cell.angle_gamma   90.00
#
_symmetry.space_group_name_H-M   'P 1'
#
loop_
_entity.id
_entity.type
_entity.pdbx_description
1 polymer ?
#
loop_
_entity_poly.entity_id
_entity_poly.type
_entity_poly.pdbx_seq_one_letter_code
_entity_poly.pdbx_strand_id
1 'polypeptide(L)'
;MAEVPVVRLPHGEGLPLPAYATSASAGLDLSAAVPEGAPLVLAPGARALVPTGLCLELPDGFEGQVRPRSGLALKFGVTVLNAPGTIDADYRGEVQVLLVNHGAEEFTVTRGLRVAQLVVA
;
A
#
# COMPACT_ATOMS: atom_id res chain seq x y z
N MET A 1 -18.71 3.73 -10.08
CA MET A 1 -17.62 3.15 -9.29
C MET A 1 -18.17 1.90 -8.64
N ALA A 2 -17.46 0.78 -8.70
CA ALA A 2 -17.87 -0.40 -7.95
C ALA A 2 -17.72 -0.13 -6.45
N GLU A 3 -18.68 -0.59 -5.65
CA GLU A 3 -18.55 -0.57 -4.20
C GLU A 3 -17.59 -1.68 -3.78
N VAL A 4 -16.57 -1.33 -3.00
CA VAL A 4 -15.57 -2.27 -2.48
C VAL A 4 -15.69 -2.26 -0.96
N PRO A 5 -16.30 -3.27 -0.34
CA PRO A 5 -16.28 -3.41 1.10
C PRO A 5 -14.85 -3.48 1.63
N VAL A 6 -14.60 -2.79 2.74
CA VAL A 6 -13.29 -2.73 3.40
C VAL A 6 -13.46 -3.12 4.86
N VAL A 7 -12.69 -4.12 5.29
CA VAL A 7 -12.54 -4.45 6.70
C VAL A 7 -11.24 -3.86 7.19
N ARG A 8 -11.32 -3.11 8.28
CA ARG A 8 -10.14 -2.55 8.95
C ARG A 8 -9.72 -3.46 10.10
N LEU A 9 -8.47 -3.87 10.08
CA LEU A 9 -7.84 -4.66 11.15
C LEU A 9 -7.42 -3.76 12.33
N PRO A 10 -7.23 -4.31 13.54
CA PRO A 10 -6.90 -3.52 14.73
C PRO A 10 -5.69 -2.60 14.56
N HIS A 11 -4.61 -3.07 13.90
CA HIS A 11 -3.43 -2.25 13.64
C HIS A 11 -3.64 -1.16 12.59
N GLY A 12 -4.75 -1.19 11.84
CA GLY A 12 -5.19 -0.14 10.93
C GLY A 12 -6.06 0.94 11.58
N GLU A 13 -6.46 0.79 12.85
CA GLU A 13 -7.29 1.79 13.56
C GLU A 13 -6.63 3.16 13.65
N GLY A 14 -7.43 4.22 13.50
CA GLY A 14 -6.95 5.61 13.50
C GLY A 14 -6.33 6.11 12.18
N LEU A 15 -6.05 5.23 11.20
CA LEU A 15 -5.62 5.66 9.87
C LEU A 15 -6.81 6.07 8.98
N PRO A 16 -6.69 7.01 8.04
CA PRO A 16 -7.77 7.25 7.08
C PRO A 16 -7.99 6.01 6.19
N LEU A 17 -9.24 5.72 5.81
CA LEU A 17 -9.46 4.80 4.70
C LEU A 17 -8.88 5.41 3.41
N PRO A 18 -8.37 4.58 2.49
CA PRO A 18 -7.95 5.07 1.18
C PRO A 18 -9.09 5.79 0.46
N ALA A 19 -8.77 6.93 -0.14
CA ALA A 19 -9.73 7.72 -0.90
C ALA A 19 -9.06 8.30 -2.14
N TYR A 20 -9.84 8.51 -3.19
CA TYR A 20 -9.40 9.25 -4.36
C TYR A 20 -9.15 10.71 -3.97
N ALA A 21 -7.94 11.20 -4.25
CA ALA A 21 -7.55 12.57 -3.87
C ALA A 21 -8.33 13.64 -4.67
N THR A 22 -8.72 13.31 -5.90
CA THR A 22 -9.52 14.14 -6.80
C THR A 22 -10.51 13.27 -7.57
N SER A 23 -11.52 13.88 -8.18
CA SER A 23 -12.49 13.18 -9.04
C SER A 23 -11.88 12.49 -10.26
N ALA A 24 -10.66 12.88 -10.66
CA ALA A 24 -9.94 12.32 -11.81
C ALA A 24 -8.80 11.37 -11.40
N SER A 25 -8.66 11.06 -10.11
CA SER A 25 -7.62 10.17 -9.63
C SER A 25 -7.91 8.72 -10.05
N ALA A 26 -6.94 8.06 -10.68
CA ALA A 26 -7.07 6.66 -11.06
C ALA A 26 -6.80 5.68 -9.91
N GLY A 27 -6.00 6.10 -8.93
CA GLY A 27 -5.64 5.28 -7.78
C GLY A 27 -5.87 5.97 -6.45
N LEU A 28 -5.88 5.17 -5.39
CA LEU A 28 -6.04 5.57 -4.00
C LEU A 28 -4.78 5.19 -3.21
N ASP A 29 -4.23 6.15 -2.45
CA ASP A 29 -3.01 5.94 -1.68
C ASP A 29 -3.25 4.91 -0.55
N LEU A 30 -2.33 3.96 -0.39
CA LEU A 30 -2.29 3.00 0.71
C LEU A 30 -1.29 3.45 1.77
N SER A 31 -1.76 3.58 3.01
CA SER A 31 -0.93 3.96 4.17
C SER A 31 -0.37 2.75 4.90
N ALA A 32 0.86 2.88 5.41
CA ALA A 32 1.49 1.88 6.25
C ALA A 32 0.85 1.82 7.65
N ALA A 33 0.39 0.64 8.03
CA ALA A 33 -0.17 0.32 9.34
C ALA A 33 0.87 -0.33 10.28
N VAL A 34 2.13 0.09 10.18
CA VAL A 34 3.16 -0.27 11.17
C VAL A 34 2.80 0.31 12.56
N PRO A 35 3.29 -0.28 13.67
CA PRO A 35 3.01 0.25 15.00
C PRO A 35 3.53 1.67 15.20
N GLU A 36 2.81 2.47 15.97
CA GLU A 36 3.27 3.78 16.42
C GLU A 36 4.56 3.60 17.26
N GLY A 37 5.59 4.42 17.01
CA GLY A 37 6.86 4.36 17.74
C GLY A 37 7.81 3.21 17.36
N ALA A 38 7.40 2.29 16.48
CA ALA A 38 8.27 1.22 15.96
C ALA A 38 8.29 1.24 14.42
N PRO A 39 8.99 2.21 13.80
CA PRO A 39 9.06 2.32 12.35
C PRO A 39 9.85 1.14 11.75
N LEU A 40 9.53 0.82 10.50
CA LEU A 40 10.27 -0.20 9.74
C LEU A 40 11.35 0.47 8.90
N VAL A 41 12.60 0.10 9.12
CA VAL A 41 13.75 0.64 8.36
C VAL A 41 14.13 -0.32 7.24
N LEU A 42 14.20 0.19 6.01
CA LEU A 42 14.68 -0.51 4.83
C LEU A 42 16.09 -0.01 4.47
N ALA A 43 17.10 -0.80 4.79
CA ALA A 43 18.46 -0.57 4.28
C ALA A 43 18.50 -0.68 2.74
N PRO A 44 19.50 -0.07 2.07
CA PRO A 44 19.73 -0.29 0.64
C PRO A 44 19.75 -1.78 0.26
N GLY A 45 18.97 -2.16 -0.75
CA GLY A 45 18.80 -3.55 -1.21
C GLY A 45 17.86 -4.41 -0.37
N ALA A 46 17.42 -3.95 0.80
CA ALA A 46 16.48 -4.67 1.65
C ALA A 46 15.05 -4.59 1.11
N ARG A 47 14.22 -5.57 1.50
CA ARG A 47 12.79 -5.64 1.20
C ARG A 47 12.00 -6.07 2.42
N ALA A 48 10.78 -5.58 2.55
CA ALA A 48 9.86 -5.99 3.61
C ALA A 48 8.40 -5.89 3.15
N LEU A 49 7.55 -6.73 3.74
CA LEU A 49 6.10 -6.56 3.67
C LEU A 49 5.67 -5.48 4.65
N VAL A 50 5.01 -4.45 4.14
CA VAL A 50 4.43 -3.36 4.92
C VAL A 50 2.92 -3.59 5.05
N PRO A 51 2.38 -3.78 6.27
CA PRO A 51 0.95 -3.96 6.48
C PRO A 51 0.18 -2.68 6.15
N THR A 52 -1.06 -2.80 5.66
CA THR A 52 -1.97 -1.66 5.46
C THR A 52 -3.09 -1.61 6.51
N GLY A 53 -3.31 -2.70 7.23
CA GLY A 53 -4.42 -2.86 8.16
C GLY A 53 -5.78 -2.96 7.47
N LEU A 54 -5.81 -3.31 6.17
CA LEU A 54 -7.03 -3.38 5.36
C LEU A 54 -7.16 -4.77 4.72
N CYS A 55 -8.36 -5.35 4.81
CA CYS A 55 -8.81 -6.41 3.93
C CYS A 55 -9.84 -5.83 2.97
N LEU A 56 -9.81 -6.27 1.71
CA LEU A 56 -10.71 -5.80 0.67
C LEU A 56 -11.58 -6.96 0.17
N GLU A 57 -12.78 -6.62 -0.27
CA GLU A 57 -13.66 -7.51 -1.02
C GLU A 57 -13.94 -6.85 -2.37
N LEU A 58 -13.20 -7.27 -3.40
CA LEU A 58 -13.42 -6.75 -4.73
C LEU A 58 -14.61 -7.48 -5.39
N PRO A 59 -15.39 -6.80 -6.24
CA PRO A 59 -16.45 -7.45 -6.99
C PRO A 59 -15.89 -8.47 -8.00
N ASP A 60 -16.71 -9.47 -8.33
CA ASP A 60 -16.37 -10.46 -9.36
C ASP A 60 -16.00 -9.78 -10.68
N GLY A 61 -14.91 -10.25 -11.29
CA GLY A 61 -14.40 -9.72 -12.57
C GLY A 61 -13.53 -8.47 -12.43
N PHE A 62 -13.24 -8.00 -11.21
CA PHE A 62 -12.30 -6.93 -10.94
C PHE A 62 -11.02 -7.45 -10.29
N GLU A 63 -9.92 -6.71 -10.45
CA GLU A 63 -8.71 -6.88 -9.67
C GLU A 63 -8.28 -5.58 -8.98
N GLY A 64 -7.54 -5.72 -7.89
CA GLY A 64 -6.82 -4.64 -7.26
C GLY A 64 -5.36 -4.67 -7.69
N GLN A 65 -4.83 -3.55 -8.17
CA GLN A 65 -3.45 -3.43 -8.59
C GLN A 65 -2.69 -2.51 -7.63
N VAL A 66 -1.80 -3.07 -6.83
CA VAL A 66 -0.89 -2.34 -5.95
C VAL A 66 0.29 -1.85 -6.78
N ARG A 67 0.36 -0.53 -6.98
CA ARG A 67 1.36 0.14 -7.82
C ARG A 67 2.28 1.04 -6.99
N PRO A 68 3.52 1.31 -7.46
CA PRO A 68 4.44 2.22 -6.78
C PRO A 68 3.93 3.66 -6.78
N ARG A 69 4.35 4.45 -5.78
CA ARG A 69 4.17 5.91 -5.78
C ARG A 69 5.39 6.56 -6.43
N SER A 70 5.17 7.31 -7.50
CA SER A 70 6.26 7.94 -8.28
C SER A 70 7.17 8.83 -7.43
N GLY A 71 6.60 9.53 -6.44
CA GLY A 71 7.38 10.36 -5.51
C GLY A 71 8.35 9.58 -4.64
N LEU A 72 8.01 8.35 -4.21
CA LEU A 72 8.91 7.51 -3.44
C LEU A 72 10.00 6.90 -4.32
N ALA A 73 9.62 6.46 -5.51
CA ALA A 73 10.55 5.90 -6.49
C ALA A 73 11.62 6.92 -6.90
N LEU A 74 11.21 8.14 -7.25
CA LEU A 74 12.12 9.20 -7.70
C LEU A 74 13.04 9.71 -6.58
N LYS A 75 12.49 9.95 -5.39
CA LYS A 75 13.23 10.62 -4.30
C LYS A 75 14.09 9.67 -3.48
N PHE A 76 13.66 8.43 -3.31
CA PHE A 76 14.27 7.48 -2.38
C PHE A 76 14.67 6.15 -3.04
N GLY A 77 14.36 5.93 -4.32
CA GLY A 77 14.60 4.63 -4.96
C GLY A 77 13.71 3.51 -4.40
N VAL A 78 12.62 3.85 -3.71
CA VAL A 78 11.72 2.87 -3.09
C VAL A 78 10.56 2.56 -4.01
N THR A 79 10.34 1.27 -4.26
CA THR A 79 9.26 0.79 -5.12
C THR A 79 8.57 -0.43 -4.53
N VAL A 80 7.44 -0.81 -5.12
CA VAL A 80 6.75 -2.08 -4.84
C VAL A 80 7.41 -3.15 -5.71
N LEU A 81 8.06 -4.14 -5.08
CA LEU A 81 8.92 -5.12 -5.77
C LEU A 81 8.13 -6.02 -6.71
N ASN A 82 6.90 -6.38 -6.34
CA ASN A 82 5.99 -7.19 -7.15
C ASN A 82 5.02 -6.35 -8.00
N ALA A 83 5.36 -5.09 -8.32
CA ALA A 83 4.46 -4.21 -9.05
C ALA A 83 4.21 -4.64 -10.52
N PRO A 84 2.97 -4.50 -11.03
CA PRO A 84 1.75 -4.30 -10.24
C PRO A 84 1.43 -5.55 -9.42
N GLY A 85 1.21 -5.38 -8.11
CA GLY A 85 0.81 -6.48 -7.24
C GLY A 85 -0.69 -6.74 -7.39
N THR A 86 -1.07 -7.92 -7.87
CA THR A 86 -2.47 -8.31 -8.06
C THR A 86 -3.12 -8.72 -6.74
N ILE A 87 -4.33 -8.20 -6.51
CA ILE A 87 -5.27 -8.60 -5.47
C ILE A 87 -6.49 -9.15 -6.21
N ASP A 88 -6.69 -10.47 -6.12
CA ASP A 88 -7.81 -11.16 -6.74
C ASP A 88 -9.13 -10.89 -5.99
N ALA A 89 -10.27 -11.05 -6.69
CA ALA A 89 -11.59 -10.81 -6.13
C ALA A 89 -11.97 -11.77 -4.98
N ASP A 90 -11.34 -12.94 -4.89
CA ASP A 90 -11.54 -13.92 -3.83
C ASP A 90 -10.52 -13.77 -2.67
N TYR A 91 -9.56 -12.85 -2.78
CA TYR A 91 -8.62 -12.57 -1.69
C TYR A 91 -9.34 -11.86 -0.54
N ARG A 92 -9.22 -12.40 0.67
CA ARG A 92 -9.76 -11.81 1.92
C ARG A 92 -8.69 -11.55 2.98
N GLY A 93 -7.44 -11.83 2.65
CA GLY A 93 -6.31 -11.53 3.53
C GLY A 93 -6.05 -10.03 3.62
N GLU A 94 -5.11 -9.66 4.50
CA GLU A 94 -4.65 -8.29 4.58
C GLU A 94 -3.93 -7.91 3.28
N VAL A 95 -4.23 -6.72 2.76
CA VAL A 95 -3.41 -6.09 1.72
C VAL A 95 -2.09 -5.66 2.34
N GLN A 96 -1.00 -6.26 1.88
CA GLN A 96 0.36 -5.89 2.30
C GLN A 96 1.17 -5.43 1.09
N VAL A 97 2.05 -4.46 1.31
CA VAL A 97 2.86 -3.85 0.25
C VAL A 97 4.29 -4.36 0.37
N LEU A 98 4.76 -5.14 -0.61
CA LEU A 98 6.15 -5.60 -0.66
C LEU A 98 7.05 -4.47 -1.17
N LEU A 99 7.60 -3.68 -0.26
CA LEU A 99 8.55 -2.62 -0.61
C LEU A 99 9.97 -3.19 -0.77
N VAL A 100 10.71 -2.60 -1.70
CA VAL A 100 12.16 -2.75 -1.85
C VAL A 100 12.81 -1.38 -1.93
N ASN A 101 13.97 -1.23 -1.30
CA ASN A 101 14.78 -0.02 -1.38
C ASN A 101 15.93 -0.23 -2.40
N HIS A 102 15.84 0.41 -3.56
CA HIS A 102 16.92 0.47 -4.55
C HIS A 102 17.76 1.75 -4.44
N GLY A 103 17.46 2.62 -3.47
CA GLY A 103 18.23 3.81 -3.17
C GLY A 103 19.55 3.50 -2.45
N ALA A 104 20.32 4.56 -2.21
CA ALA A 104 21.61 4.49 -1.54
C ALA A 104 21.54 4.75 -0.02
N GLU A 105 20.41 5.28 0.47
CA GLU A 105 20.19 5.63 1.87
C GLU A 105 19.13 4.71 2.49
N GLU A 106 19.13 4.61 3.82
CA GLU A 106 18.06 3.93 4.54
C GLU A 106 16.72 4.66 4.35
N PHE A 107 15.65 3.89 4.15
CA PHE A 107 14.30 4.43 4.06
C PHE A 107 13.46 3.98 5.26
N THR A 108 12.94 4.95 6.01
CA THR A 108 12.13 4.68 7.19
C THR A 108 10.64 4.75 6.87
N VAL A 109 9.94 3.62 7.00
CA VAL A 109 8.49 3.51 6.90
C VAL A 109 7.87 3.78 8.28
N THR A 110 7.21 4.92 8.42
CA THR A 110 6.46 5.30 9.62
C THR A 110 4.97 5.02 9.47
N ARG A 111 4.26 4.93 10.60
CA ARG A 111 2.81 4.77 10.61
C ARG A 111 2.14 5.90 9.83
N GLY A 112 1.18 5.55 8.98
CA GLY A 112 0.42 6.50 8.14
C GLY A 112 1.14 6.95 6.87
N LEU A 113 2.43 6.65 6.71
CA LEU A 113 3.16 6.94 5.47
C LEU A 113 2.47 6.28 4.28
N ARG A 114 2.17 7.06 3.24
CA ARG A 114 1.58 6.55 1.99
C ARG A 114 2.66 5.84 1.20
N VAL A 115 2.58 4.51 1.09
CA VAL A 115 3.65 3.64 0.58
C VAL A 115 3.39 3.08 -0.82
N ALA A 116 2.13 2.90 -1.19
CA ALA A 116 1.72 2.44 -2.51
C ALA A 116 0.42 3.15 -2.93
N GLN A 117 -0.06 2.87 -4.13
CA GLN A 117 -1.40 3.25 -4.57
C GLN A 117 -2.13 2.01 -5.12
N LEU A 118 -3.41 1.88 -4.82
CA LEU A 118 -4.27 0.85 -5.37
C LEU A 118 -5.04 1.41 -6.58
N VAL A 119 -5.08 0.65 -7.67
CA VAL A 119 -6.02 0.88 -8.79
C VAL A 119 -6.96 -0.31 -8.84
N VAL A 120 -8.27 -0.07 -8.88
CA VAL A 120 -9.26 -1.12 -9.12
C VAL A 120 -9.58 -1.13 -10.61
N ALA A 121 -9.43 -2.28 -11.27
CA ALA A 121 -9.53 -2.43 -12.71
C ALA A 121 -10.48 -3.58 -13.09
#